data_AF-A0A927RDL6-F1
#
_entry.id   AF-A0A927RDL6-F1
#
_cell.length_a   1.000
_cell.length_b   1.000
_cell.length_c   1.000
_cell.angle_alpha   90.00
_cell.angle_beta   90.00
_cell.angle_gamma   90.00
#
_symmetry.space_group_name_H-M   'P 1'
#
loop_
_entity.id
_entity.type
_entity.pdbx_description
1 polymer ?
#
loop_
_entity_poly.entity_id
_entity_poly.type
_entity_poly.pdbx_seq_one_letter_code
_entity_poly.pdbx_strand_id
1 'polypeptide(L)'
;MYVDDVLLSDQDTNLGAQISAATINAATLGVDAEGTPTGYAVLTGNVQHDARLIGVNAFTGELTANLALPGATGAWNATTASDGRVYYVGSYNYDDLSPLPVHRS
;
A
#
# COMPACT_ATOMS: atom_id res chain seq x y z
N MET A 1 -10.94 -42.60 18.10
CA MET A 1 -10.96 -42.48 16.63
C MET A 1 -9.71 -41.70 16.27
N TYR A 2 -8.70 -42.35 15.71
CA TYR A 2 -7.52 -41.68 15.17
C TYR A 2 -7.74 -41.55 13.66
N VAL A 3 -7.59 -40.34 13.13
CA VAL A 3 -7.52 -40.10 11.69
C VAL A 3 -6.05 -39.87 11.40
N ASP A 4 -5.45 -40.74 10.60
CA ASP A 4 -4.10 -40.61 10.08
C ASP A 4 -4.19 -40.67 8.54
N ASP A 5 -3.32 -39.93 7.87
CA ASP A 5 -3.33 -39.59 6.44
C ASP A 5 -4.46 -38.67 5.95
N VAL A 6 -4.42 -37.40 6.38
CA VAL A 6 -5.15 -36.33 5.69
C VAL A 6 -4.31 -35.82 4.52
N LEU A 7 -4.65 -36.24 3.30
CA LEU A 7 -4.17 -35.58 2.09
C LEU A 7 -4.87 -34.23 1.93
N LEU A 8 -4.15 -33.12 2.13
CA LEU A 8 -4.59 -31.81 1.64
C LEU A 8 -4.53 -31.83 0.11
N SER A 9 -5.65 -31.54 -0.54
CA SER A 9 -5.68 -31.39 -2.00
C SER A 9 -5.24 -29.97 -2.39
N ASP A 10 -4.61 -29.79 -3.57
CA ASP A 10 -4.11 -28.48 -4.04
C ASP A 10 -5.17 -27.35 -4.05
N GLN A 11 -6.46 -27.71 -4.07
CA GLN A 11 -7.54 -26.73 -3.98
C GLN A 11 -7.59 -26.03 -2.60
N ASP A 12 -7.10 -26.70 -1.55
CA ASP A 12 -7.12 -26.21 -0.16
C ASP A 12 -5.84 -25.41 0.18
N THR A 13 -4.84 -25.43 -0.71
CA THR A 13 -3.58 -24.67 -0.57
C THR A 13 -3.52 -23.45 -1.50
N ASN A 14 -4.32 -23.43 -2.58
CA ASN A 14 -4.42 -22.30 -3.48
C ASN A 14 -5.38 -21.22 -2.96
N LEU A 15 -4.91 -20.42 -2.00
CA LEU A 15 -5.69 -19.31 -1.42
C LEU A 15 -5.79 -18.07 -2.34
N GLY A 16 -5.44 -18.20 -3.62
CA GLY A 16 -5.28 -17.06 -4.52
C GLY A 16 -4.11 -16.15 -4.11
N ALA A 17 -4.15 -14.89 -4.54
CA ALA A 17 -3.13 -13.90 -4.20
C ALA A 17 -3.13 -13.63 -2.68
N GLN A 18 -2.13 -14.15 -1.97
CA GLN A 18 -1.96 -13.89 -0.55
C GLN A 18 -1.23 -12.57 -0.33
N ILE A 19 -1.81 -11.69 0.49
CA ILE A 19 -1.13 -10.49 0.97
C ILE A 19 -0.12 -10.93 2.04
N SER A 20 1.15 -11.04 1.67
CA SER A 20 2.23 -11.47 2.58
C SER A 20 2.75 -10.35 3.47
N ALA A 21 2.62 -9.10 3.03
CA ALA A 21 2.90 -7.90 3.82
C ALA A 21 2.16 -6.71 3.20
N ALA A 22 1.41 -5.97 4.03
CA ALA A 22 0.84 -4.68 3.65
C ALA A 22 1.04 -3.73 4.83
N THR A 23 1.87 -2.69 4.62
CA THR A 23 2.09 -1.64 5.62
C THR A 23 1.56 -0.33 5.08
N ILE A 24 0.63 0.27 5.81
CA ILE A 24 0.15 1.63 5.54
C ILE A 24 1.04 2.59 6.33
N ASN A 25 1.79 3.42 5.61
CA ASN A 25 2.69 4.39 6.25
C ASN A 25 2.02 5.74 6.49
N ALA A 26 1.07 6.08 5.63
CA ALA A 26 0.37 7.34 5.69
C ALA A 26 -1.05 7.19 5.17
N ALA A 27 -1.97 7.90 5.81
CA ALA A 27 -3.35 8.01 5.36
C ALA A 27 -3.89 9.43 5.58
N THR A 28 -4.83 9.83 4.75
CA THR A 28 -5.55 11.10 4.85
C THR A 28 -7.00 10.93 4.43
N LEU A 29 -7.88 11.79 4.94
CA LEU A 29 -9.28 11.86 4.50
C LEU A 29 -9.40 12.91 3.41
N GLY A 30 -10.14 12.59 2.34
CA GLY A 30 -10.44 13.51 1.25
C GLY A 30 -11.79 13.21 0.63
N VAL A 31 -11.98 13.71 -0.58
CA VAL A 31 -13.14 13.41 -1.43
C VAL A 31 -12.64 12.90 -2.78
N ASP A 32 -13.37 11.96 -3.38
CA ASP A 32 -13.09 11.52 -4.74
C ASP A 32 -13.63 12.52 -5.79
N ALA A 33 -13.49 12.17 -7.08
CA ALA A 33 -13.91 13.05 -8.18
C ALA A 33 -15.43 13.29 -8.19
N GLU A 34 -16.19 12.39 -7.58
CA GLU A 34 -17.65 12.43 -7.45
C GLU A 34 -18.10 13.15 -6.16
N GLY A 35 -17.17 13.58 -5.31
CA GLY A 35 -17.45 14.26 -4.05
C GLY A 35 -17.71 13.31 -2.87
N THR A 36 -17.43 12.02 -3.03
CA THR A 36 -17.63 11.01 -1.99
C THR A 36 -16.50 11.04 -0.97
N PRO A 37 -16.80 11.08 0.34
CA PRO A 37 -15.80 10.92 1.38
C PRO A 37 -14.97 9.64 1.20
N THR A 38 -13.67 9.83 1.03
CA THR A 38 -12.73 8.75 0.69
C THR A 38 -11.51 8.83 1.60
N GLY A 39 -11.15 7.70 2.20
CA GLY A 39 -9.88 7.53 2.89
C GLY A 39 -8.80 7.14 1.88
N TYR A 40 -7.73 7.92 1.82
CA TYR A 40 -6.58 7.63 0.96
C TYR A 40 -5.42 7.14 1.79
N ALA A 41 -4.77 6.07 1.35
CA ALA A 41 -3.65 5.47 2.06
C ALA A 41 -2.54 5.07 1.08
N VAL A 42 -1.29 5.23 1.51
CA VAL A 42 -0.13 4.72 0.78
C VAL A 42 0.27 3.38 1.37
N LEU A 43 0.16 2.34 0.55
CA LEU A 43 0.71 1.02 0.84
C LEU A 43 2.17 0.99 0.42
N THR A 44 3.01 0.54 1.34
CA THR A 44 4.42 0.27 1.09
C THR A 44 4.54 -0.83 0.05
N GLY A 45 5.35 -0.57 -0.97
CA GLY A 45 5.76 -1.54 -1.97
C GLY A 45 6.80 -2.51 -1.42
N ASN A 46 7.36 -3.34 -2.29
CA ASN A 46 8.53 -4.15 -1.99
C ASN A 46 9.58 -4.09 -3.12
N VAL A 47 10.70 -4.80 -3.00
CA VAL A 47 11.79 -4.77 -4.02
C VAL A 47 11.36 -5.15 -5.44
N GLN A 48 10.18 -5.75 -5.61
CA GLN A 48 9.59 -6.14 -6.89
C GLN A 48 8.31 -5.36 -7.24
N HIS A 49 7.80 -4.54 -6.33
CA HIS A 49 6.51 -3.87 -6.47
C HIS A 49 6.56 -2.44 -5.96
N ASP A 50 6.18 -1.49 -6.80
CA ASP A 50 6.01 -0.10 -6.39
C ASP A 50 4.98 0.03 -5.25
N ALA A 51 5.16 1.07 -4.44
CA ALA A 51 4.15 1.54 -3.51
C ALA A 51 2.85 1.85 -4.25
N ARG A 52 1.72 1.76 -3.55
CA ARG A 52 0.41 2.03 -4.13
C ARG A 52 -0.35 3.05 -3.32
N LEU A 53 -0.97 4.00 -4.00
CA LEU A 53 -2.00 4.85 -3.42
C LEU A 53 -3.35 4.14 -3.61
N ILE A 54 -4.02 3.84 -2.51
CA ILE A 54 -5.39 3.36 -2.53
C ILE A 54 -6.35 4.45 -2.05
N GLY A 55 -7.53 4.46 -2.63
CA GLY A 55 -8.68 5.20 -2.14
C GLY A 55 -9.76 4.21 -1.72
N VAL A 56 -10.32 4.40 -0.54
CA VAL A 56 -11.39 3.57 0.01
C VAL A 56 -12.57 4.46 0.36
N ASN A 57 -13.74 4.17 -0.18
CA ASN A 57 -14.97 4.85 0.19
C ASN A 57 -15.18 4.72 1.70
N ALA A 58 -15.29 5.85 2.40
CA ALA A 58 -15.33 5.88 3.85
C ALA A 58 -16.61 5.26 4.44
N PHE A 59 -17.66 5.10 3.64
CA PHE A 59 -18.94 4.53 4.07
C PHE A 59 -19.09 3.06 3.67
N THR A 60 -18.72 2.70 2.44
CA THR A 60 -18.93 1.34 1.93
C THR A 60 -17.72 0.44 2.14
N GLY A 61 -16.53 1.00 2.37
CA GLY A 61 -15.28 0.25 2.41
C GLY A 61 -14.80 -0.23 1.04
N GLU A 62 -15.47 0.18 -0.04
CA GLU A 62 -15.09 -0.22 -1.40
C GLU A 62 -13.84 0.53 -1.87
N LEU A 63 -12.99 -0.16 -2.63
CA LEU A 63 -11.80 0.42 -3.24
C LEU A 63 -12.21 1.31 -4.42
N THR A 64 -12.02 2.62 -4.28
CA THR A 64 -12.34 3.62 -5.30
C THR A 64 -11.13 4.02 -6.14
N ALA A 65 -9.91 3.84 -5.62
CA ALA A 65 -8.68 4.10 -6.36
C ALA A 65 -7.59 3.06 -6.03
N ASN A 66 -6.77 2.72 -7.02
CA ASN A 66 -5.63 1.82 -6.86
C ASN A 66 -4.50 2.14 -7.84
N LEU A 67 -3.70 3.14 -7.49
CA LEU A 67 -2.67 3.72 -8.36
C LEU A 67 -1.28 3.26 -7.91
N ALA A 68 -0.46 2.79 -8.84
CA ALA A 68 0.96 2.58 -8.56
C ALA A 68 1.68 3.93 -8.42
N LEU A 69 2.71 3.98 -7.59
CA LEU A 69 3.62 5.10 -7.42
C LEU A 69 5.00 4.69 -7.98
N PRO A 70 5.25 4.84 -9.29
CA PRO A 70 6.42 4.26 -9.94
C PRO A 70 7.74 4.68 -9.30
N GLY A 71 8.56 3.68 -8.94
CA GLY A 71 9.86 3.89 -8.32
C GLY A 71 9.82 4.17 -6.82
N ALA A 72 8.65 4.44 -6.23
CA ALA A 72 8.50 4.67 -4.80
C ALA A 72 8.34 3.35 -4.04
N THR A 73 9.06 3.20 -2.92
CA THR A 73 8.86 2.10 -1.97
C THR A 73 7.80 2.46 -0.93
N GLY A 74 7.63 3.75 -0.62
CA GLY A 74 6.58 4.23 0.27
C GLY A 74 6.57 5.75 0.33
N ALA A 75 5.66 6.30 1.14
CA ALA A 75 5.65 7.72 1.49
C ALA A 75 5.44 7.88 3.00
N TRP A 76 6.10 8.87 3.58
CA TRP A 76 6.01 9.14 5.03
C TRP A 76 4.71 9.84 5.42
N ASN A 77 4.13 10.64 4.53
CA ASN A 77 2.91 11.39 4.81
C ASN A 77 1.99 11.46 3.58
N ALA A 78 0.70 11.63 3.86
CA ALA A 78 -0.35 11.95 2.91
C ALA A 78 -1.17 13.11 3.48
N THR A 79 -1.56 14.05 2.64
CA THR A 79 -2.34 15.23 3.02
C THR A 79 -3.31 15.59 1.92
N THR A 80 -4.53 15.97 2.29
CA THR A 80 -5.52 16.48 1.34
C THR A 80 -5.43 18.01 1.36
N ALA A 81 -5.13 18.60 0.21
CA ALA A 81 -5.10 20.05 0.08
C ALA A 81 -6.50 20.65 0.00
N SER A 82 -6.60 21.97 0.14
CA SER A 82 -7.88 22.70 0.09
C SER A 82 -8.58 22.63 -1.27
N ASP A 83 -7.89 22.22 -2.33
CA ASP A 83 -8.48 21.98 -3.66
C ASP A 83 -9.05 20.55 -3.81
N GLY A 84 -9.03 19.74 -2.75
CA GLY A 84 -9.51 18.36 -2.74
C GLY A 84 -8.49 17.35 -3.26
N ARG A 85 -7.33 17.78 -3.74
CA ARG A 85 -6.29 16.86 -4.22
C ARG A 85 -5.53 16.25 -3.05
N VAL A 86 -5.19 14.97 -3.20
CA VAL A 86 -4.35 14.24 -2.26
C VAL A 86 -2.90 14.34 -2.71
N TYR A 87 -2.07 14.87 -1.81
CA TYR A 87 -0.63 14.96 -1.95
C TYR A 87 0.03 13.98 -0.99
N TYR A 88 1.15 13.39 -1.40
CA TYR A 88 2.01 12.60 -0.54
C TYR A 88 3.37 13.28 -0.44
N VAL A 89 3.91 13.35 0.77
CA VAL A 89 5.12 14.13 1.09
C VAL A 89 6.19 13.17 1.61
N GLY A 90 7.35 13.20 0.94
CA GLY A 90 8.49 12.36 1.29
C GLY A 90 8.33 10.91 0.80
N SER A 91 8.26 10.72 -0.52
CA SER A 91 8.42 9.38 -1.11
C SER A 91 9.86 8.93 -1.00
N TYR A 92 10.10 7.70 -0.58
CA TYR A 92 11.43 7.10 -0.51
C TYR A 92 11.48 5.85 -1.38
N ASN A 93 12.69 5.57 -1.89
CA ASN A 93 12.97 4.44 -2.76
C ASN A 93 13.97 3.51 -2.06
N TYR A 94 14.12 2.27 -2.52
CA TYR A 94 15.13 1.35 -1.98
C TYR A 94 16.55 1.92 -2.02
N ASP A 95 16.88 2.67 -3.07
CA ASP A 95 18.20 3.28 -3.22
C ASP A 95 18.45 4.43 -2.24
N ASP A 96 17.39 5.09 -1.77
CA ASP A 96 17.46 6.17 -0.77
C ASP A 96 17.68 5.66 0.66
N LEU A 97 17.43 4.35 0.88
CA LEU A 97 17.73 3.66 2.13
C LEU A 97 19.13 3.02 2.13
N SER A 98 19.89 3.16 1.04
CA SER A 98 21.29 2.74 1.04
C SER A 98 22.09 3.63 2.01
N PRO A 99 22.93 3.06 2.89
CA PRO A 99 23.74 3.88 3.78
C PRO A 99 24.63 4.79 2.93
N LEU A 100 24.56 6.10 3.19
CA LEU A 100 25.43 7.11 2.58
C LEU A 100 26.88 6.60 2.54
N PRO A 101 27.63 6.79 1.45
CA PRO A 101 29.02 6.37 1.39
C PRO A 101 29.77 7.00 2.56
N VAL A 102 30.32 6.16 3.44
CA VAL A 102 31.16 6.59 4.55
C VAL A 102 32.39 7.25 3.95
N HIS A 103 32.36 8.58 3.80
CA HIS A 103 33.56 9.34 3.47
C HIS A 103 34.48 9.25 4.69
N ARG A 104 35.41 8.28 4.67
CA ARG A 104 36.55 8.28 5.57
C ARG A 104 37.46 9.42 5.11
N SER A 105 37.57 10.43 5.96
CA SER A 105 38.59 11.50 5.91
C SER A 105 40.00 10.93 6.00
#